data_AF-A0A969W970-F1
#
_entry.id   AF-A0A969W970-F1
#
_cell.length_a   1.000
_cell.length_b   1.000
_cell.length_c   1.000
_cell.angle_alpha   90.00
_cell.angle_beta   90.00
_cell.angle_gamma   90.00
#
_symmetry.space_group_name_H-M   'P 1'
#
loop_
_entity.id
_entity.type
_entity.pdbx_description
1 polymer ?
#
loop_
_entity_poly.entity_id
_entity_poly.type
_entity_poly.pdbx_seq_one_letter_code
_entity_poly.pdbx_strand_id
1 'polypeptide(L)'
;MKYDNVRLKQMLAAEYALGTLTGAARRRFTRLLQTRADLLIELRYWEARFAPLLASSQPVPPRDIVWAEIERRIQRDTVTSLPTAVPTARPRSSLWIWQTWAVAASAAFVAVSLQLYQRQHAAPAAPPPVVAAKPPYVAMLSLNQGAAVWTVAMNPDQRRISVIARGDFGADTRKESMELWLIGDDGKPVALGIMPVTGRGSMPMPAGVTMPAKPVIAVSREPLGGSPTGLPTGPVLATSPVVAL
;
A
#
# COMPACT_ATOMS: atom_id res chain seq x y z
N MET A 1 -24.22 15.73 -24.59
CA MET A 1 -24.65 16.15 -23.23
C MET A 1 -23.42 16.53 -22.43
N LYS A 2 -23.41 17.72 -21.83
CA LYS A 2 -22.22 18.46 -21.36
C LYS A 2 -21.65 17.91 -20.04
N TYR A 3 -21.11 16.69 -20.03
CA TYR A 3 -20.38 16.16 -18.87
C TYR A 3 -18.94 16.66 -18.78
N ASP A 4 -18.49 17.42 -19.79
CA ASP A 4 -17.22 18.16 -19.78
C ASP A 4 -17.34 19.46 -18.96
N ASN A 5 -18.56 19.82 -18.54
CA ASN A 5 -18.77 20.91 -17.59
C ASN A 5 -18.44 20.43 -16.18
N VAL A 6 -17.30 20.89 -15.67
CA VAL A 6 -16.76 20.57 -14.35
C VAL A 6 -17.80 20.79 -13.24
N ARG A 7 -18.55 21.88 -13.28
CA ARG A 7 -19.55 22.22 -12.25
C ARG A 7 -20.70 21.23 -12.24
N LEU A 8 -21.21 20.83 -13.40
CA LEU A 8 -22.32 19.88 -13.50
C LEU A 8 -21.89 18.49 -12.98
N LYS A 9 -20.66 18.07 -13.30
CA LYS A 9 -20.08 16.83 -12.78
C LYS A 9 -20.03 16.83 -11.26
N GLN A 10 -19.49 17.90 -10.67
CA GLN A 10 -19.38 18.07 -9.21
C GLN A 10 -20.75 18.01 -8.53
N MET A 11 -21.74 18.72 -9.06
CA MET A 11 -23.10 18.72 -8.50
C MET A 11 -23.76 17.34 -8.57
N LEU A 12 -23.69 16.66 -9.71
CA LEU A 12 -24.29 15.33 -9.86
C LEU A 12 -23.65 14.29 -8.94
N ALA A 13 -22.32 14.35 -8.77
CA ALA A 13 -21.59 13.48 -7.86
C ALA A 13 -21.97 13.76 -6.39
N ALA A 14 -22.07 15.04 -5.99
CA ALA A 14 -22.49 15.42 -4.65
C ALA A 14 -23.93 14.98 -4.33
N GLU A 15 -24.87 15.21 -5.25
CA GLU A 15 -26.27 14.79 -5.11
C GLU A 15 -26.41 13.26 -5.06
N TYR A 16 -25.59 12.54 -5.84
CA TYR A 16 -25.57 11.08 -5.79
C TYR A 16 -25.03 10.59 -4.44
N ALA A 17 -23.92 11.16 -3.94
CA ALA A 17 -23.32 10.81 -2.66
C ALA A 17 -24.25 11.08 -1.47
N LEU A 18 -24.98 12.19 -1.48
CA LEU A 18 -26.01 12.52 -0.48
C LEU A 18 -27.30 11.70 -0.65
N GLY A 19 -27.44 10.94 -1.73
CA GLY A 19 -28.64 10.17 -2.05
C GLY A 19 -29.83 11.01 -2.53
N THR A 20 -29.66 12.31 -2.76
CA THR A 20 -30.71 13.23 -3.24
C THR A 20 -30.94 13.13 -4.75
N LEU A 21 -30.01 12.54 -5.51
CA LEU A 21 -30.20 12.27 -6.93
C LEU A 21 -31.21 11.13 -7.12
N THR A 22 -32.31 11.41 -7.83
CA THR A 22 -33.44 10.47 -7.99
C THR A 22 -33.80 10.18 -9.45
N GLY A 23 -34.66 9.18 -9.64
CA GLY A 23 -35.33 8.90 -10.92
C GLY A 23 -34.39 8.59 -12.09
N ALA A 24 -34.67 9.19 -13.25
CA ALA A 24 -33.91 8.97 -14.47
C ALA A 24 -32.46 9.49 -14.39
N ALA A 25 -32.25 10.59 -13.65
CA ALA A 25 -30.92 11.18 -13.48
C ALA A 25 -29.99 10.22 -12.71
N ARG A 26 -30.48 9.61 -11.62
CA ARG A 26 -29.72 8.60 -10.86
C ARG A 26 -29.35 7.40 -11.73
N ARG A 27 -30.34 6.79 -12.41
CA ARG A 27 -30.10 5.62 -13.27
C ARG A 27 -29.06 5.89 -14.34
N ARG A 28 -29.10 7.10 -14.92
CA ARG A 28 -28.13 7.51 -15.93
C ARG A 28 -26.74 7.73 -15.33
N PHE A 29 -26.64 8.42 -14.20
CA PHE A 29 -25.37 8.64 -13.51
C PHE A 29 -24.73 7.30 -13.12
N THR A 30 -25.49 6.36 -12.57
CA THR A 30 -25.02 5.00 -12.26
C THR A 30 -24.47 4.26 -13.48
N ARG A 31 -25.12 4.38 -14.65
CA ARG A 31 -24.60 3.79 -15.90
C ARG A 31 -23.30 4.46 -16.34
N LEU A 32 -23.18 5.77 -16.17
CA LEU A 32 -21.97 6.50 -16.53
C LEU A 32 -20.79 6.12 -15.62
N LEU A 33 -21.02 5.86 -14.33
CA LEU A 33 -19.97 5.40 -13.41
C LEU A 33 -19.27 4.11 -13.88
N GLN A 34 -19.96 3.25 -14.65
CA GLN A 34 -19.36 2.01 -15.19
C GLN A 34 -18.30 2.26 -16.28
N THR A 35 -18.30 3.44 -16.89
CA THR A 35 -17.47 3.73 -18.08
C THR A 35 -16.63 4.99 -17.94
N ARG A 36 -16.87 5.82 -16.92
CA ARG A 36 -16.24 7.13 -16.73
C ARG A 36 -15.51 7.24 -15.40
N ALA A 37 -14.18 7.14 -15.46
CA ALA A 37 -13.30 7.25 -14.30
C ALA A 37 -13.30 8.64 -13.65
N ASP A 38 -13.50 9.71 -14.45
CA ASP A 38 -13.57 11.08 -13.97
C ASP A 38 -14.78 11.33 -13.05
N LEU A 39 -15.90 10.64 -13.28
CA LEU A 39 -17.08 10.69 -12.40
C LEU A 39 -16.87 9.89 -11.11
N LEU A 40 -16.15 8.76 -11.19
CA LEU A 40 -15.80 7.95 -10.01
C LEU A 40 -14.89 8.72 -9.05
N ILE A 41 -13.91 9.47 -9.57
CA ILE A 41 -13.02 10.31 -8.76
C ILE A 41 -13.84 11.37 -8.02
N GLU A 42 -14.74 12.05 -8.72
CA GLU A 42 -15.59 13.08 -8.12
C GLU A 42 -16.54 12.50 -7.06
N LEU A 43 -17.16 11.35 -7.34
CA LEU A 43 -18.01 10.66 -6.38
C LEU A 43 -17.24 10.32 -5.09
N ARG A 44 -16.06 9.73 -5.21
CA ARG A 44 -15.22 9.39 -4.04
C ARG A 44 -14.81 10.61 -3.23
N TYR A 45 -14.54 11.75 -3.89
CA TYR A 45 -14.26 13.00 -3.22
C TYR A 45 -15.43 13.43 -2.32
N TRP A 46 -16.65 13.40 -2.84
CA TRP A 46 -17.84 13.77 -2.06
C TRP A 46 -18.19 12.76 -0.97
N GLU A 47 -18.07 11.46 -1.23
CA GLU A 47 -18.23 10.41 -0.21
C GLU A 47 -17.26 10.61 0.96
N ALA A 48 -15.98 10.86 0.69
CA ALA A 48 -14.97 11.14 1.71
C ALA A 48 -15.27 12.43 2.48
N ARG A 49 -15.77 13.46 1.79
CA ARG A 49 -16.15 14.74 2.41
C ARG A 49 -17.34 14.60 3.35
N PHE A 50 -18.30 13.73 3.03
CA PHE A 50 -19.49 13.52 3.86
C PHE A 50 -19.33 12.43 4.92
N ALA A 51 -18.35 11.52 4.79
CA ALA A 51 -18.12 10.44 5.75
C ALA A 51 -18.03 10.90 7.23
N PRO A 52 -17.39 12.03 7.59
CA PRO A 52 -17.35 12.50 8.97
C PRO A 52 -18.74 12.85 9.56
N LEU A 53 -19.72 13.20 8.73
CA LEU A 53 -21.09 13.47 9.18
C LEU A 53 -21.79 12.20 9.71
N LEU A 54 -21.34 11.03 9.27
CA LEU A 54 -21.84 9.75 9.77
C LEU A 54 -21.24 9.39 11.13
N ALA A 55 -20.06 9.93 11.47
CA ALA A 55 -19.37 9.64 12.73
C ALA A 55 -20.10 10.21 13.96
N SER A 56 -20.97 11.20 13.79
CA SER A 56 -21.83 11.75 14.86
C SER A 56 -23.16 11.02 15.01
N SER A 57 -23.46 10.04 14.15
CA SER A 57 -24.70 9.25 14.22
C SER A 57 -24.58 8.14 15.27
N GLN A 58 -25.61 7.96 16.10
CA GLN A 58 -25.64 6.86 17.05
C GLN A 58 -25.95 5.53 16.34
N PRO A 59 -25.20 4.44 16.61
CA PRO A 59 -25.51 3.13 16.08
C PRO A 59 -26.86 2.62 16.58
N VAL A 60 -27.74 2.22 15.67
CA VAL A 60 -29.00 1.54 15.98
C VAL A 60 -28.90 0.11 15.44
N PRO A 61 -28.98 -0.93 16.30
CA PRO A 61 -28.90 -2.30 15.82
C PRO A 61 -30.11 -2.62 14.92
N PRO A 62 -29.89 -3.21 13.74
CA PRO A 62 -30.99 -3.69 12.90
C PRO A 62 -31.66 -4.90 13.57
N ARG A 63 -32.88 -5.24 13.14
CA ARG A 63 -33.56 -6.47 13.55
C ARG A 63 -32.77 -7.69 13.06
N ASP A 64 -32.71 -8.77 13.84
CA ASP A 64 -31.93 -9.98 13.52
C ASP A 64 -32.28 -10.60 12.16
N ILE A 65 -33.53 -10.49 11.72
CA ILE A 65 -34.00 -10.98 10.42
C ILE A 65 -33.35 -10.28 9.23
N VAL A 66 -32.86 -9.05 9.39
CA VAL A 66 -32.26 -8.26 8.31
C VAL A 66 -31.01 -8.94 7.78
N TRP A 67 -30.17 -9.48 8.68
CA TRP A 67 -28.94 -10.15 8.28
C TRP A 67 -29.21 -11.45 7.51
N ALA A 68 -30.13 -12.28 8.02
CA ALA A 68 -30.55 -13.52 7.37
C ALA A 68 -31.17 -13.27 5.96
N GLU A 69 -31.93 -12.18 5.79
CA GLU A 69 -32.51 -11.83 4.50
C GLU A 69 -31.47 -11.36 3.47
N ILE A 70 -30.45 -10.62 3.91
CA ILE A 70 -29.33 -10.19 3.06
C ILE A 70 -28.58 -11.43 2.54
N GLU A 71 -28.22 -12.35 3.43
CA GLU A 71 -27.49 -13.57 3.07
C GLU A 71 -28.26 -14.41 2.05
N ARG A 72 -29.57 -14.60 2.30
CA ARG A 72 -30.46 -15.35 1.40
C ARG A 72 -30.55 -14.74 0.00
N ARG A 73 -30.55 -13.40 -0.12
CA ARG A 73 -30.63 -12.72 -1.43
C ARG A 73 -29.35 -12.87 -2.24
N ILE A 74 -28.18 -12.71 -1.60
CA ILE A 74 -26.88 -12.90 -2.27
C ILE A 74 -26.76 -14.31 -2.84
N GLN A 75 -27.19 -15.32 -2.08
CA GLN A 75 -27.17 -16.72 -2.52
C GLN A 75 -28.11 -16.97 -3.72
N ARG A 76 -29.28 -16.34 -3.79
CA ARG A 76 -30.22 -16.51 -4.93
C ARG A 76 -29.71 -15.89 -6.22
N ASP A 77 -29.13 -14.70 -6.16
CA ASP A 77 -28.64 -14.00 -7.34
C ASP A 77 -27.43 -14.73 -7.95
N THR A 78 -26.65 -15.43 -7.13
CA THR A 78 -25.53 -16.27 -7.58
C THR A 78 -25.99 -17.53 -8.34
N VAL A 79 -27.23 -17.99 -8.13
CA VAL A 79 -27.77 -19.21 -8.76
C VAL A 79 -28.53 -18.91 -10.08
N THR A 80 -28.84 -17.65 -10.38
CA THR A 80 -29.71 -17.28 -11.53
C THR A 80 -28.92 -16.74 -12.74
N SER A 81 -27.89 -17.45 -13.20
CA SER A 81 -27.29 -17.15 -14.50
C SER A 81 -26.83 -18.41 -15.24
N LEU A 82 -27.65 -18.84 -16.20
CA LEU A 82 -27.30 -19.23 -17.59
C LEU A 82 -28.59 -19.68 -18.31
N PRO A 83 -29.14 -18.93 -19.28
CA PRO A 83 -30.26 -19.40 -20.09
C PRO A 83 -29.76 -20.40 -21.13
N THR A 84 -30.14 -21.67 -21.01
CA THR A 84 -29.89 -22.70 -22.02
C THR A 84 -30.85 -22.50 -23.20
N ALA A 85 -30.41 -21.80 -24.24
CA ALA A 85 -31.14 -21.74 -25.50
C ALA A 85 -30.96 -23.05 -26.29
N VAL A 86 -32.06 -23.70 -26.67
CA VAL A 86 -32.09 -24.93 -27.49
C VAL A 86 -32.19 -24.55 -28.97
N PRO A 87 -31.25 -24.93 -29.86
CA PRO A 87 -31.38 -24.68 -31.30
C PRO A 87 -31.91 -25.89 -32.07
N THR A 88 -32.98 -25.69 -32.86
CA THR A 88 -33.49 -26.59 -33.91
C THR A 88 -32.61 -26.57 -35.17
N ALA A 89 -32.53 -27.71 -35.87
CA ALA A 89 -31.50 -28.06 -36.84
C ALA A 89 -31.78 -27.77 -38.34
N ARG A 90 -30.77 -27.27 -39.10
CA ARG A 90 -30.29 -27.68 -40.46
C ARG A 90 -29.35 -26.61 -41.11
N PRO A 91 -28.57 -26.88 -42.18
CA PRO A 91 -28.01 -28.14 -42.73
C PRO A 91 -26.46 -28.18 -42.69
N ARG A 92 -25.88 -29.34 -43.03
CA ARG A 92 -24.73 -29.93 -42.32
C ARG A 92 -23.40 -30.07 -43.09
N SER A 93 -23.20 -29.38 -44.22
CA SER A 93 -22.01 -29.63 -45.06
C SER A 93 -20.89 -28.58 -45.00
N SER A 94 -21.18 -27.33 -44.58
CA SER A 94 -20.15 -26.30 -44.35
C SER A 94 -19.73 -26.17 -42.88
N LEU A 95 -20.54 -26.74 -41.97
CA LEU A 95 -20.34 -26.62 -40.53
C LEU A 95 -19.28 -27.55 -39.96
N TRP A 96 -18.94 -28.69 -40.60
CA TRP A 96 -17.95 -29.61 -40.02
C TRP A 96 -16.57 -28.95 -39.92
N ILE A 97 -16.12 -28.31 -41.00
CA ILE A 97 -14.79 -27.67 -41.05
C ILE A 97 -14.73 -26.50 -40.06
N TRP A 98 -15.80 -25.72 -39.96
CA TRP A 98 -15.90 -24.67 -38.93
C TRP A 98 -16.05 -25.23 -37.52
N GLN A 99 -16.68 -26.40 -37.34
CA GLN A 99 -16.82 -27.09 -36.06
C GLN A 99 -15.50 -27.69 -35.59
N THR A 100 -14.66 -28.25 -36.47
CA THR A 100 -13.34 -28.75 -36.07
C THR A 100 -12.40 -27.61 -35.70
N TRP A 101 -12.43 -26.50 -36.45
CA TRP A 101 -11.70 -25.29 -36.08
C TRP A 101 -12.24 -24.64 -34.80
N ALA A 102 -13.57 -24.61 -34.61
CA ALA A 102 -14.17 -24.10 -33.38
C ALA A 102 -13.86 -24.99 -32.16
N VAL A 103 -13.82 -26.31 -32.32
CA VAL A 103 -13.44 -27.25 -31.26
C VAL A 103 -11.95 -27.13 -30.94
N ALA A 104 -11.07 -27.03 -31.95
CA ALA A 104 -9.65 -26.81 -31.74
C ALA A 104 -9.38 -25.46 -31.05
N ALA A 105 -10.04 -24.38 -31.49
CA ALA A 105 -9.95 -23.07 -30.88
C ALA A 105 -10.51 -23.05 -29.44
N SER A 106 -11.61 -23.77 -29.18
CA SER A 106 -12.18 -23.90 -27.84
C SER A 106 -11.26 -24.70 -26.91
N ALA A 107 -10.64 -25.78 -27.40
CA ALA A 107 -9.67 -26.55 -26.63
C ALA A 107 -8.41 -25.74 -26.32
N ALA A 108 -7.90 -24.96 -27.30
CA ALA A 108 -6.80 -24.04 -27.07
C ALA A 108 -7.17 -22.92 -26.10
N PHE A 109 -8.38 -22.37 -26.21
CA PHE A 109 -8.88 -21.34 -25.29
C PHE A 109 -9.03 -21.88 -23.87
N VAL A 110 -9.56 -23.10 -23.70
CA VAL A 110 -9.67 -23.76 -22.39
C VAL A 110 -8.28 -24.07 -21.83
N ALA A 111 -7.34 -24.55 -22.64
CA ALA A 111 -5.96 -24.81 -22.21
C ALA A 111 -5.25 -23.52 -21.77
N VAL A 112 -5.36 -22.44 -22.55
CA VAL A 112 -4.78 -21.13 -22.23
C VAL A 112 -5.47 -20.52 -21.01
N SER A 113 -6.80 -20.61 -20.92
CA SER A 113 -7.56 -20.11 -19.77
C SER A 113 -7.23 -20.88 -18.51
N LEU A 114 -7.08 -22.21 -18.59
CA LEU A 114 -6.67 -23.05 -17.48
C LEU A 114 -5.24 -22.76 -17.06
N GLN A 115 -4.35 -22.48 -18.01
CA GLN A 115 -2.96 -22.12 -17.71
C GLN A 115 -2.84 -20.71 -17.12
N LEU A 116 -3.65 -19.76 -17.57
CA LEU A 116 -3.76 -18.43 -16.97
C LEU A 116 -4.39 -18.50 -15.58
N TYR A 117 -5.44 -19.31 -15.42
CA TYR A 117 -6.07 -19.59 -14.13
C TYR A 117 -5.06 -20.22 -13.17
N GLN A 118 -4.31 -21.24 -13.60
CA GLN A 118 -3.25 -21.84 -12.80
C GLN A 118 -2.11 -20.87 -12.50
N ARG A 119 -1.79 -19.89 -13.36
CA ARG A 119 -0.78 -18.85 -13.05
C ARG A 119 -1.30 -17.77 -12.11
N GLN A 120 -2.59 -17.41 -12.21
CA GLN A 120 -3.23 -16.42 -11.34
C GLN A 120 -3.59 -16.99 -9.97
N HIS A 121 -3.87 -18.29 -9.91
CA HIS A 121 -4.18 -19.04 -8.70
C HIS A 121 -3.02 -19.91 -8.21
N ALA A 122 -1.89 -19.95 -8.94
CA ALA A 122 -0.63 -20.32 -8.34
C ALA A 122 -0.44 -19.31 -7.21
N ALA A 123 -0.46 -19.83 -5.98
CA ALA A 123 -0.20 -19.03 -4.81
C ALA A 123 1.07 -18.21 -5.11
N PRO A 124 1.07 -16.89 -4.85
CA PRO A 124 2.32 -16.15 -4.80
C PRO A 124 3.26 -17.02 -3.98
N ALA A 125 4.42 -17.40 -4.54
CA ALA A 125 5.44 -18.09 -3.76
C ALA A 125 5.52 -17.34 -2.45
N ALA A 126 5.11 -18.01 -1.35
CA ALA A 126 4.89 -17.32 -0.10
C ALA A 126 6.16 -16.51 0.15
N PRO A 127 6.09 -15.17 0.29
CA PRO A 127 7.26 -14.46 0.80
C PRO A 127 7.65 -15.23 2.06
N PRO A 128 8.93 -15.63 2.20
CA PRO A 128 9.36 -16.39 3.37
C PRO A 128 8.78 -15.68 4.59
N PRO A 129 8.21 -16.42 5.56
CA PRO A 129 7.51 -15.83 6.68
C PRO A 129 8.37 -14.69 7.20
N VAL A 130 7.90 -13.46 7.02
CA VAL A 130 8.46 -12.34 7.75
C VAL A 130 7.94 -12.58 9.15
N VAL A 131 8.63 -13.47 9.86
CA VAL A 131 8.63 -13.46 11.31
C VAL A 131 8.83 -11.98 11.62
N ALA A 132 7.85 -11.36 12.26
CA ALA A 132 8.01 -10.05 12.85
C ALA A 132 9.04 -10.23 13.96
N ALA A 133 10.31 -10.44 13.57
CA ALA A 133 11.44 -10.53 14.43
C ALA A 133 11.54 -9.14 15.01
N LYS A 134 11.11 -9.04 16.27
CA LYS A 134 11.31 -7.85 17.09
C LYS A 134 12.78 -7.45 16.90
N PRO A 135 13.08 -6.19 16.53
CA PRO A 135 14.44 -5.79 16.27
C PRO A 135 15.26 -6.02 17.56
N PRO A 136 16.34 -6.81 17.51
CA PRO A 136 17.13 -7.15 18.69
C PRO A 136 17.87 -5.95 19.28
N TYR A 137 17.98 -4.81 18.58
CA TYR A 137 18.67 -3.63 19.09
C TYR A 137 17.87 -2.35 18.85
N VAL A 138 17.78 -1.50 19.88
CA VAL A 138 17.12 -0.18 19.81
C VAL A 138 17.96 0.89 20.50
N ALA A 139 17.96 2.09 19.92
CA ALA A 139 18.58 3.27 20.48
C ALA A 139 17.75 4.51 20.15
N MET A 140 17.90 5.56 20.96
CA MET A 140 17.17 6.81 20.80
C MET A 140 18.16 7.98 20.87
N LEU A 141 18.33 8.70 19.76
CA LEU A 141 19.17 9.89 19.68
C LEU A 141 18.29 11.13 19.81
N SER A 142 18.56 11.97 20.79
CA SER A 142 17.80 13.20 21.05
C SER A 142 18.68 14.43 20.84
N LEU A 143 18.15 15.43 20.15
CA LEU A 143 18.76 16.75 19.93
C LEU A 143 17.91 17.81 20.62
N ASN A 144 18.50 18.99 20.88
CA ASN A 144 17.79 20.17 21.38
C ASN A 144 16.90 19.86 22.60
N GLN A 145 17.45 19.14 23.58
CA GLN A 145 16.73 18.71 24.79
C GLN A 145 15.46 17.88 24.50
N GLY A 146 15.45 17.10 23.43
CA GLY A 146 14.34 16.20 23.06
C GLY A 146 13.32 16.81 22.10
N ALA A 147 13.52 18.04 21.61
CA ALA A 147 12.67 18.63 20.58
C ALA A 147 12.74 17.88 19.24
N ALA A 148 13.86 17.20 18.97
CA ALA A 148 14.03 16.32 17.83
C ALA A 148 14.64 14.98 18.27
N VAL A 149 14.03 13.88 17.84
CA VAL A 149 14.36 12.53 18.28
C VAL A 149 14.36 11.55 17.11
N TRP A 150 15.45 10.80 16.99
CA TRP A 150 15.52 9.59 16.17
C TRP A 150 15.40 8.36 17.05
N THR A 151 14.46 7.48 16.72
CA THR A 151 14.43 6.11 17.24
C THR A 151 14.98 5.18 16.17
N VAL A 152 16.08 4.51 16.47
CA VAL A 152 16.77 3.58 15.57
C VAL A 152 16.55 2.17 16.09
N ALA A 153 16.08 1.29 15.22
CA ALA A 153 15.91 -0.12 15.48
C ALA A 153 16.71 -0.93 14.45
N MET A 154 17.57 -1.82 14.92
CA MET A 154 18.46 -2.63 14.08
C MET A 154 18.16 -4.11 14.26
N ASN A 155 18.08 -4.82 13.14
CA ASN A 155 17.94 -6.27 13.10
C ASN A 155 19.10 -6.86 12.27
N PRO A 156 20.15 -7.38 12.93
CA PRO A 156 21.29 -8.01 12.26
C PRO A 156 20.90 -9.26 11.48
N ASP A 157 19.95 -10.06 11.95
CA ASP A 157 19.49 -11.28 11.28
C ASP A 157 18.81 -10.95 9.95
N GLN A 158 17.96 -9.91 9.95
CA GLN A 158 17.30 -9.41 8.73
C GLN A 158 18.15 -8.40 7.94
N ARG A 159 19.35 -8.07 8.43
CA ARG A 159 20.22 -6.99 7.94
C ARG A 159 19.46 -5.70 7.61
N ARG A 160 18.60 -5.25 8.53
CA ARG A 160 17.74 -4.09 8.31
C ARG A 160 17.78 -3.10 9.47
N ILE A 161 17.85 -1.83 9.12
CA ILE A 161 17.80 -0.70 10.04
C ILE A 161 16.51 0.07 9.75
N SER A 162 15.73 0.33 10.80
CA SER A 162 14.50 1.11 10.74
C SER A 162 14.65 2.35 11.61
N VAL A 163 14.24 3.50 11.09
CA VAL A 163 14.40 4.79 11.74
C VAL A 163 13.07 5.52 11.76
N ILE A 164 12.73 6.07 12.92
CA ILE A 164 11.61 6.99 13.08
C ILE A 164 12.20 8.34 13.50
N ALA A 165 11.93 9.36 12.70
CA ALA A 165 12.36 10.74 12.93
C ALA A 165 11.17 11.59 13.36
N ARG A 166 11.28 12.26 14.50
CA ARG A 166 10.23 13.14 15.05
C ARG A 166 10.86 14.47 15.47
N GLY A 167 10.27 15.57 15.01
CA GLY A 167 10.72 16.93 15.34
C GLY A 167 11.49 17.58 14.19
N ASP A 168 12.15 18.71 14.50
CA ASP A 168 12.93 19.48 13.54
C ASP A 168 14.43 19.34 13.85
N PHE A 169 15.17 18.77 12.90
CA PHE A 169 16.61 18.54 12.99
C PHE A 169 17.43 19.70 12.41
N GLY A 170 16.79 20.78 11.93
CA GLY A 170 17.44 21.94 11.34
C GLY A 170 18.33 21.56 10.14
N ALA A 171 17.86 20.62 9.32
CA ALA A 171 18.61 20.01 8.24
C ALA A 171 18.08 20.47 6.86
N ASP A 172 18.93 21.06 6.03
CA ASP A 172 18.62 21.32 4.62
C ASP A 172 18.99 20.09 3.78
N THR A 173 18.03 19.17 3.60
CA THR A 173 18.24 17.89 2.89
C THR A 173 18.65 18.03 1.42
N ARG A 174 18.71 19.25 0.88
CA ARG A 174 19.25 19.54 -0.46
C ARG A 174 20.74 19.84 -0.45
N LYS A 175 21.35 20.06 0.71
CA LYS A 175 22.76 20.46 0.87
C LYS A 175 23.54 19.52 1.79
N GLU A 176 22.86 18.91 2.75
CA GLU A 176 23.46 18.09 3.80
C GLU A 176 22.63 16.83 4.06
N SER A 177 23.31 15.82 4.58
CA SER A 177 22.74 14.54 4.98
C SER A 177 23.03 14.28 6.45
N MET A 178 22.14 13.55 7.11
CA MET A 178 22.39 13.03 8.46
C MET A 178 22.89 11.60 8.32
N GLU A 179 24.09 11.30 8.77
CA GLU A 179 24.67 9.96 8.64
C GLU A 179 24.75 9.25 9.98
N LEU A 180 24.31 7.98 9.99
CA LEU A 180 24.36 7.11 11.14
C LEU A 180 25.66 6.32 11.16
N TRP A 181 26.28 6.25 12.33
CA TRP A 181 27.52 5.53 12.57
C TRP A 181 27.33 4.51 13.69
N LEU A 182 27.95 3.34 13.54
CA LEU A 182 28.16 2.37 14.61
C LEU A 182 29.58 2.52 15.16
N ILE A 183 29.72 2.61 16.46
CA ILE A 183 30.99 2.69 17.16
C ILE A 183 31.07 1.46 18.08
N GLY A 184 32.11 0.65 17.88
CA GLY A 184 32.39 -0.51 18.70
C GLY A 184 33.49 -0.26 19.74
N ASP A 185 34.00 -1.35 20.29
CA ASP A 185 35.01 -1.31 21.37
C ASP A 185 36.36 -0.73 20.90
N ASP A 186 36.64 -0.76 19.59
CA ASP A 186 37.84 -0.18 18.99
C ASP A 186 37.73 1.34 18.75
N GLY A 187 36.56 1.93 19.03
CA GLY A 187 36.27 3.35 18.86
C GLY A 187 36.21 3.82 17.41
N LYS A 188 36.31 2.92 16.43
CA LYS A 188 36.30 3.30 15.01
C LYS A 188 34.85 3.38 14.52
N PRO A 189 34.42 4.52 13.96
CA PRO A 189 33.07 4.67 13.44
C PRO A 189 32.93 3.92 12.11
N VAL A 190 31.84 3.18 11.98
CA VAL A 190 31.44 2.47 10.76
C VAL A 190 30.12 3.06 10.26
N ALA A 191 30.11 3.55 9.02
CA ALA A 191 28.91 4.11 8.41
C ALA A 191 27.81 3.04 8.29
N LEU A 192 26.61 3.35 8.76
CA LEU A 192 25.42 2.52 8.66
C LEU A 192 24.45 3.01 7.58
N GLY A 193 24.42 4.32 7.32
CA GLY A 193 23.65 4.91 6.24
C GLY A 193 23.02 6.26 6.58
N ILE A 194 22.28 6.81 5.62
CA ILE A 194 21.69 8.15 5.71
C ILE A 194 20.32 8.10 6.39
N MET A 195 20.16 8.93 7.42
CA MET A 195 18.99 9.02 8.28
C MET A 195 17.89 9.89 7.64
N PRO A 196 16.62 9.46 7.72
CA PRO A 196 15.51 10.35 7.40
C PRO A 196 15.44 11.48 8.45
N VAL A 197 15.14 12.71 8.03
CA VAL A 197 14.91 13.84 8.95
C VAL A 197 13.43 14.04 9.28
N THR A 198 12.52 13.31 8.64
CA THR A 198 11.08 13.30 8.93
C THR A 198 10.47 11.92 8.74
N GLY A 199 9.43 11.60 9.50
CA GLY A 199 8.62 10.40 9.30
C GLY A 199 9.34 9.11 9.62
N ARG A 200 9.14 8.08 8.77
CA ARG A 200 9.75 6.75 8.92
C ARG A 200 10.62 6.45 7.71
N GLY A 201 11.78 5.86 7.94
CA GLY A 201 12.67 5.36 6.90
C GLY A 201 13.24 4.00 7.25
N SER A 202 13.73 3.28 6.24
CA SER A 202 14.45 2.04 6.41
C SER A 202 15.62 1.98 5.44
N MET A 203 16.74 1.42 5.90
CA MET A 203 17.94 1.19 5.11
C MET A 203 18.48 -0.22 5.37
N PRO A 204 19.13 -0.84 4.37
CA PRO A 204 19.83 -2.09 4.59
C PRO A 204 21.03 -1.87 5.52
N MET A 205 21.29 -2.81 6.41
CA MET A 205 22.52 -2.82 7.20
C MET A 205 23.69 -3.21 6.30
N PRO A 206 24.78 -2.42 6.23
CA PRO A 206 25.90 -2.70 5.34
C PRO A 206 26.52 -4.09 5.56
N ALA A 207 27.06 -4.67 4.49
CA ALA A 207 27.72 -5.96 4.56
C ALA A 207 28.98 -5.89 5.43
N GLY A 208 29.23 -6.93 6.22
CA GLY A 208 30.40 -7.03 7.10
C GLY A 208 30.26 -6.32 8.46
N VAL A 209 29.22 -5.50 8.66
CA VAL A 209 28.94 -4.91 9.98
C VAL A 209 28.48 -6.01 10.94
N THR A 210 29.15 -6.08 12.09
CA THR A 210 28.80 -6.97 13.21
C THR A 210 28.51 -6.13 14.43
N MET A 211 27.50 -6.50 15.22
CA MET A 211 27.17 -5.77 16.45
C MET A 211 28.23 -6.04 17.52
N PRO A 212 28.94 -5.01 18.02
CA PRO A 212 29.91 -5.16 19.11
C PRO A 212 29.21 -5.42 20.45
N ALA A 213 29.97 -5.80 21.48
CA ALA A 213 29.43 -6.11 22.81
C ALA A 213 28.81 -4.89 23.50
N LYS A 214 29.36 -3.69 23.26
CA LYS A 214 28.85 -2.41 23.75
C LYS A 214 28.61 -1.46 22.58
N PRO A 215 27.55 -1.67 21.78
CA PRO A 215 27.31 -0.84 20.62
C PRO A 215 26.89 0.55 21.03
N VAL A 216 27.56 1.54 20.43
CA VAL A 216 27.18 2.94 20.50
C VAL A 216 26.86 3.39 19.08
N ILE A 217 25.78 4.15 18.90
CA ILE A 217 25.51 4.81 17.63
C ILE A 217 25.67 6.31 17.75
N ALA A 218 26.13 6.95 16.68
CA ALA A 218 26.25 8.39 16.57
C ALA A 218 25.61 8.88 15.27
N VAL A 219 25.15 10.13 15.27
CA VAL A 219 24.68 10.80 14.05
C VAL A 219 25.51 12.05 13.83
N SER A 220 26.07 12.20 12.63
CA SER A 220 26.77 13.42 12.21
C SER A 220 26.04 14.10 11.06
N ARG A 221 26.32 15.39 10.90
CA ARG A 221 25.87 16.22 9.79
C ARG A 221 26.94 16.23 8.71
N GLU A 222 26.65 15.65 7.57
CA GLU A 222 27.61 15.43 6.48
C GLU A 222 27.19 16.20 5.21
N PRO A 223 28.09 16.37 4.23
CA PRO A 223 27.71 16.86 2.90
C PRO A 223 26.59 16.02 2.26
N LEU A 224 25.94 16.57 1.24
CA LEU A 224 24.90 15.86 0.52
C LEU A 224 25.39 14.48 0.04
N GLY A 225 24.74 13.43 0.51
CA GLY A 225 25.09 12.04 0.20
C GLY A 225 25.88 11.31 1.30
N GLY A 226 26.35 12.00 2.34
CA GLY A 226 27.13 11.41 3.43
C GLY A 226 28.60 11.80 3.38
N SER A 227 29.40 11.16 4.25
CA SER A 227 30.83 11.37 4.35
C SER A 227 31.57 10.86 3.10
N PRO A 228 32.42 11.69 2.47
CA PRO A 228 33.26 11.26 1.35
C PRO A 228 34.47 10.43 1.77
N THR A 229 34.83 10.41 3.06
CA THR A 229 36.06 9.77 3.57
C THR A 229 35.81 8.43 4.26
N GLY A 230 34.54 8.08 4.52
CA GLY A 230 34.18 6.91 5.32
C GLY A 230 34.38 7.12 6.83
N LEU A 231 34.68 8.35 7.26
CA LEU A 231 34.72 8.79 8.66
C LEU A 231 33.86 10.06 8.80
N PRO A 232 33.30 10.36 9.98
CA PRO A 232 32.53 11.59 10.16
C PRO A 232 33.34 12.83 9.73
N THR A 233 32.84 13.61 8.76
CA THR A 233 33.53 14.84 8.28
C THR A 233 32.93 16.11 8.84
N GLY A 234 31.69 16.07 9.32
CA GLY A 234 31.03 17.18 10.00
C GLY A 234 30.75 16.93 11.48
N PRO A 235 30.04 17.86 12.14
CA PRO A 235 29.80 17.79 13.57
C PRO A 235 28.92 16.60 13.94
N VAL A 236 29.31 15.89 15.01
CA VAL A 236 28.48 14.86 15.64
C VAL A 236 27.38 15.53 16.44
N LEU A 237 26.13 15.25 16.09
CA LEU A 237 24.95 15.88 16.68
C LEU A 237 24.44 15.17 17.93
N ALA A 238 24.52 13.84 17.92
CA ALA A 238 24.05 13.02 19.03
C ALA A 238 24.74 11.65 19.03
N THR A 239 24.83 11.07 20.23
CA THR A 239 25.35 9.73 20.47
C THR A 239 24.46 9.02 21.47
N SER A 240 24.22 7.73 21.28
CA SER A 240 23.41 6.91 22.20
C SER A 240 24.00 5.51 22.33
N PRO A 241 24.05 4.93 23.55
CA PRO A 241 24.22 3.49 23.67
C PRO A 241 23.05 2.76 23.01
N VAL A 242 23.31 1.57 22.52
CA VAL A 242 22.32 0.68 21.92
C VAL A 242 21.95 -0.39 22.93
N VAL A 243 20.65 -0.61 23.11
CA VAL A 243 20.11 -1.60 24.04
C VAL A 243 19.62 -2.82 23.26
N ALA A 244 20.02 -4.02 23.70
CA ALA A 244 19.49 -5.27 23.18
C ALA A 244 18.10 -5.57 23.76
N LEU A 245 17.16 -6.08 22.96
CA LEU A 245 15.73 -6.26 23.27
C LEU A 245 15.25 -7.71 23.39
#